data_AF-D8S990-F1
#
_entry.id   AF-D8S990-F1
#
_cell.length_a   1.000
_cell.length_b   1.000
_cell.length_c   1.000
_cell.angle_alpha   90.00
_cell.angle_beta   90.00
_cell.angle_gamma   90.00
#
_symmetry.space_group_name_H-M   'P 1'
#
loop_
_entity.id
_entity.type
_entity.pdbx_description
1 polymer ?
#
loop_
_entity_poly.entity_id
_entity_poly.type
_entity_poly.pdbx_seq_one_letter_code
_entity_poly.pdbx_strand_id
1 'polypeptide(L)'
;MEEESEVMTIEEFLENQEAEEESADLVFGGDEGKECTYNEGYMPRQAVFSCLSCAPQGNAGICTACSLACHDGHEIVELWTKRNFRCDCGNSKFGGKDCKLWKEKDAENKENAYNQNFVGLYCICHRQHPNPEDEHLGEMLQCCICEDWFHEAHLGLLSSEKVPRDEDNEPLFDELICQNCVGRCSFLFRYQELLIPPGIPDETHPVEQSETSTEAPANVAVEQTMGSKAEKSDALTSGKKEEGSVSNGVSDVAGCSQSSNSICKLKPANVNAETGNCFGKALFLERSWRTSLCQCDSCVELYKTRGLSFLLDKLDTLQSYEALAKERRKTRMEQAEGASMKLLNNLDHVAKVEFLHGLNDMTSELSSFLVSGDFRDTGKTVTSADVYEFFDRLKKRRKL
;
A
#
# COMPACT_ATOMS: atom_id res chain seq x y z
N MET A 1 -10.90 -37.35 -8.36
CA MET A 1 -11.61 -36.08 -8.47
C MET A 1 -10.95 -35.43 -9.67
N GLU A 2 -11.55 -35.61 -10.85
CA GLU A 2 -11.05 -34.96 -12.06
C GLU A 2 -11.26 -33.46 -11.83
N GLU A 3 -10.20 -32.67 -11.89
CA GLU A 3 -10.30 -31.21 -11.89
C GLU A 3 -11.18 -30.83 -13.08
N GLU A 4 -12.40 -30.36 -12.82
CA GLU A 4 -13.23 -29.73 -13.84
C GLU A 4 -12.43 -28.54 -14.38
N SER A 5 -11.90 -28.67 -15.59
CA SER A 5 -11.20 -27.58 -16.25
C SER A 5 -12.19 -26.43 -16.42
N GLU A 6 -11.91 -25.30 -15.79
CA GLU A 6 -12.69 -24.07 -15.94
C GLU A 6 -12.79 -23.70 -17.43
N VAL A 7 -14.02 -23.66 -17.95
CA VAL A 7 -14.30 -23.31 -19.35
C VAL A 7 -14.74 -21.86 -19.37
N MET A 8 -14.00 -21.02 -20.11
CA MET A 8 -14.34 -19.61 -20.31
C MET A 8 -14.45 -19.27 -21.80
N THR A 9 -15.26 -18.27 -22.12
CA THR A 9 -15.35 -17.71 -23.48
C THR A 9 -14.14 -16.83 -23.79
N ILE A 10 -13.93 -16.52 -25.07
CA ILE A 10 -12.82 -15.65 -25.49
C ILE A 10 -13.08 -14.21 -25.02
N GLU A 11 -14.33 -13.76 -25.04
CA GLU A 11 -14.74 -12.47 -24.52
C GLU A 11 -14.45 -12.36 -23.01
N GLU A 12 -14.85 -13.35 -22.21
CA GLU A 12 -14.52 -13.41 -20.78
C GLU A 12 -13.01 -13.45 -20.54
N PHE A 13 -12.24 -14.14 -21.38
CA PHE A 13 -10.78 -14.17 -21.27
C PHE A 13 -10.14 -12.79 -21.50
N LEU A 14 -10.60 -12.06 -22.53
CA LEU A 14 -10.09 -10.73 -22.84
C LEU A 14 -10.49 -9.72 -21.76
N GLU A 15 -11.74 -9.78 -21.27
CA GLU A 15 -12.22 -8.93 -20.17
C GLU A 15 -11.44 -9.20 -18.89
N ASN A 16 -11.18 -10.47 -18.55
CA ASN A 16 -10.37 -10.83 -17.39
C ASN A 16 -8.93 -10.34 -17.53
N GLN A 17 -8.30 -10.51 -18.71
CA GLN A 17 -6.95 -10.02 -18.95
C GLN A 17 -6.88 -8.49 -18.84
N GLU A 18 -7.86 -7.76 -19.39
CA GLU A 18 -7.91 -6.30 -19.28
C GLU A 18 -8.08 -5.85 -17.82
N ALA A 19 -8.94 -6.51 -17.05
CA ALA A 19 -9.16 -6.23 -15.64
C ALA A 19 -7.91 -6.53 -14.78
N GLU A 20 -7.21 -7.64 -15.05
CA GLU A 20 -5.95 -7.99 -14.39
C GLU A 20 -4.85 -6.96 -14.69
N GLU A 21 -4.72 -6.54 -15.95
CA GLU A 21 -3.76 -5.51 -16.34
C GLU A 21 -4.09 -4.14 -15.74
N GLU A 22 -5.36 -3.74 -15.69
CA GLU A 22 -5.78 -2.51 -15.02
C GLU A 22 -5.43 -2.58 -13.52
N SER A 23 -5.76 -3.68 -12.85
CA SER A 23 -5.43 -3.90 -11.44
C SER A 23 -3.92 -3.79 -11.19
N ALA A 24 -3.10 -4.46 -12.02
CA ALA A 24 -1.65 -4.39 -11.93
C ALA A 24 -1.11 -2.95 -12.14
N ASP A 25 -1.65 -2.20 -13.10
CA ASP A 25 -1.29 -0.80 -13.29
C ASP A 25 -1.61 0.03 -12.04
N LEU A 26 -2.77 -0.17 -11.41
CA LEU A 26 -3.15 0.55 -10.18
C LEU A 26 -2.20 0.25 -9.03
N VAL A 27 -1.77 -1.00 -8.85
CA VAL A 27 -0.83 -1.40 -7.79
C VAL A 27 0.57 -0.85 -8.06
N PHE A 28 1.08 -0.98 -9.29
CA PHE A 28 2.44 -0.58 -9.66
C PHE A 28 2.57 0.87 -10.14
N GLY A 29 1.48 1.66 -10.08
CA GLY A 29 1.52 3.09 -10.40
C GLY A 29 1.67 3.36 -11.89
N GLY A 30 1.26 2.40 -12.74
CA GLY A 30 1.50 2.39 -14.17
C GLY A 30 2.99 2.38 -14.55
N ASP A 31 3.88 1.97 -13.66
CA ASP A 31 5.30 1.75 -13.97
C ASP A 31 5.46 0.43 -14.73
N GLU A 32 5.93 0.51 -15.98
CA GLU A 32 6.20 -0.65 -16.83
C GLU A 32 7.45 -1.44 -16.40
N GLY A 33 8.17 -1.00 -15.37
CA GLY A 33 9.33 -1.70 -14.83
C GLY A 33 10.56 -1.66 -15.74
N LYS A 34 10.67 -0.63 -16.59
CA LYS A 34 11.76 -0.50 -17.58
C LYS A 34 12.96 0.28 -17.04
N GLU A 35 12.72 1.28 -16.20
CA GLU A 35 13.75 2.22 -15.75
C GLU A 35 13.79 2.32 -14.22
N CYS A 36 14.99 2.43 -13.64
CA CYS A 36 15.11 2.59 -12.20
C CYS A 36 14.68 4.00 -11.77
N THR A 37 13.73 4.08 -10.84
CA THR A 37 13.18 5.35 -10.31
C THR A 37 14.17 6.18 -9.48
N TYR A 38 15.41 5.74 -9.30
CA TYR A 38 16.39 6.46 -8.47
C TYR A 38 16.67 7.89 -8.97
N ASN A 39 16.73 8.08 -10.29
CA ASN A 39 17.02 9.38 -10.89
C ASN A 39 15.83 10.36 -10.79
N GLU A 40 14.61 9.84 -10.57
CA GLU A 40 13.40 10.63 -10.33
C GLU A 40 13.35 11.24 -8.91
N GLY A 41 14.31 10.89 -8.06
CA GLY A 41 14.42 11.39 -6.68
C GLY A 41 13.51 10.64 -5.71
N TYR A 42 13.01 11.36 -4.70
CA TYR A 42 12.04 10.80 -3.75
C TYR A 42 10.64 10.93 -4.34
N MET A 43 10.06 9.80 -4.70
CA MET A 43 8.73 9.75 -5.30
C MET A 43 7.67 10.02 -4.22
N PRO A 44 6.64 10.86 -4.49
CA PRO A 44 5.53 11.05 -3.56
C PRO A 44 4.92 9.73 -3.12
N ARG A 45 4.66 8.83 -4.11
CA ARG A 45 4.40 7.41 -3.90
C ARG A 45 4.99 6.59 -5.05
N GLN A 46 5.50 5.40 -4.74
CA GLN A 46 5.87 4.38 -5.73
C GLN A 46 5.70 2.98 -5.13
N ALA A 47 5.45 1.97 -5.96
CA ALA A 47 5.56 0.58 -5.55
C ALA A 47 7.00 0.25 -5.10
N VAL A 48 7.12 -0.36 -3.93
CA VAL A 48 8.41 -0.73 -3.32
C VAL A 48 8.40 -2.21 -2.98
N PHE A 49 9.57 -2.83 -3.15
CA PHE A 49 9.81 -4.22 -2.85
C PHE A 49 10.99 -4.33 -1.89
N SER A 50 10.98 -5.31 -0.98
CA SER A 50 12.15 -5.67 -0.18
C SER A 50 12.73 -6.99 -0.69
N CYS A 51 14.03 -7.03 -0.94
CA CYS A 51 14.70 -8.26 -1.36
C CYS A 51 15.36 -8.94 -0.16
N LEU A 52 14.73 -9.97 0.39
CA LEU A 52 15.21 -10.69 1.58
C LEU A 52 16.52 -11.42 1.31
N SER A 53 16.77 -11.86 0.08
CA SER A 53 18.05 -12.48 -0.30
C SER A 53 19.23 -11.49 -0.30
N CYS A 54 18.98 -10.20 -0.52
CA CYS A 54 20.05 -9.18 -0.61
C CYS A 54 20.16 -8.31 0.64
N ALA A 55 19.05 -8.02 1.31
CA ALA A 55 18.97 -7.19 2.51
C ALA A 55 18.06 -7.84 3.56
N PRO A 56 18.44 -9.01 4.12
CA PRO A 56 17.62 -9.77 5.07
C PRO A 56 17.26 -9.00 6.36
N GLN A 57 18.04 -7.97 6.70
CA GLN A 57 17.78 -7.06 7.81
C GLN A 57 16.62 -6.06 7.55
N GLY A 58 16.08 -6.02 6.33
CA GLY A 58 14.95 -5.14 5.96
C GLY A 58 15.27 -3.65 6.04
N ASN A 59 16.50 -3.25 5.69
CA ASN A 59 16.92 -1.85 5.70
C ASN A 59 17.05 -1.24 4.30
N ALA A 60 16.53 -1.89 3.26
CA ALA A 60 16.61 -1.45 1.87
C ALA A 60 15.33 -1.80 1.11
N GLY A 61 14.93 -0.93 0.18
CA GLY A 61 13.83 -1.20 -0.74
C GLY A 61 14.20 -0.88 -2.19
N ILE A 62 13.61 -1.60 -3.12
CA ILE A 62 13.86 -1.50 -4.56
C ILE A 62 12.57 -1.15 -5.30
N CYS A 63 12.68 -0.43 -6.42
CA CYS A 63 11.54 -0.10 -7.29
C CYS A 63 11.16 -1.28 -8.20
N THR A 64 10.00 -1.19 -8.85
CA THR A 64 9.47 -2.17 -9.81
C THR A 64 10.49 -2.60 -10.86
N ALA A 65 11.16 -1.66 -11.53
CA ALA A 65 12.15 -2.02 -12.54
C ALA A 65 13.35 -2.81 -11.97
N CYS A 66 13.75 -2.53 -10.72
CA CYS A 66 14.87 -3.24 -10.10
C CYS A 66 14.46 -4.62 -9.59
N SER A 67 13.22 -4.81 -9.12
CA SER A 67 12.72 -6.14 -8.74
C SER A 67 12.77 -7.07 -9.96
N LEU A 68 12.37 -6.57 -11.14
CA LEU A 68 12.36 -7.33 -12.39
C LEU A 68 13.76 -7.51 -13.02
N ALA A 69 14.59 -6.46 -13.09
CA ALA A 69 15.85 -6.53 -13.84
C ALA A 69 17.05 -7.02 -12.99
N CYS A 70 17.08 -6.65 -11.71
CA CYS A 70 18.25 -6.85 -10.84
C CYS A 70 18.04 -7.97 -9.82
N HIS A 71 16.80 -8.20 -9.40
CA HIS A 71 16.46 -9.14 -8.35
C HIS A 71 15.54 -10.29 -8.80
N ASP A 72 15.46 -10.52 -10.12
CA ASP A 72 14.80 -11.70 -10.68
C ASP A 72 15.37 -12.98 -10.07
N GLY A 73 14.47 -13.87 -9.65
CA GLY A 73 14.81 -15.13 -8.97
C GLY A 73 15.28 -15.01 -7.52
N HIS A 74 15.26 -13.82 -6.90
CA HIS A 74 15.48 -13.68 -5.46
C HIS A 74 14.17 -13.79 -4.66
N GLU A 75 14.29 -14.03 -3.36
CA GLU A 75 13.18 -13.90 -2.42
C GLU A 75 12.86 -12.42 -2.21
N ILE A 76 11.67 -12.00 -2.64
CA ILE A 76 11.20 -10.61 -2.61
C ILE A 76 9.84 -10.55 -1.91
N VAL A 77 9.65 -9.51 -1.11
CA VAL A 77 8.37 -9.13 -0.52
C VAL A 77 7.89 -7.85 -1.21
N GLU A 78 6.68 -7.87 -1.75
CA GLU A 78 5.99 -6.68 -2.24
C GLU A 78 5.46 -5.86 -1.06
N LEU A 79 5.78 -4.57 -1.02
CA LEU A 79 5.39 -3.66 0.08
C LEU A 79 4.33 -2.65 -0.35
N TRP A 80 3.71 -2.87 -1.52
CA TRP A 80 2.82 -1.92 -2.18
C TRP A 80 3.47 -0.54 -2.29
N THR A 81 2.66 0.51 -2.35
CA THR A 81 3.15 1.87 -2.49
C THR A 81 3.73 2.38 -1.16
N LYS A 82 4.88 3.04 -1.21
CA LYS A 82 5.48 3.76 -0.07
C LYS A 82 5.69 5.23 -0.41
N ARG A 83 5.52 6.09 0.60
CA ARG A 83 5.69 7.54 0.47
C ARG A 83 7.13 7.98 0.53
N ASN A 84 7.45 9.06 -0.18
CA ASN A 84 8.77 9.73 -0.15
C ASN A 84 9.94 8.74 -0.21
N PHE A 85 9.86 7.76 -1.11
CA PHE A 85 10.83 6.67 -1.19
C PHE A 85 11.70 6.83 -2.43
N ARG A 86 12.96 6.41 -2.34
CA ARG A 86 13.93 6.38 -3.44
C ARG A 86 14.62 5.01 -3.51
N CYS A 87 14.74 4.44 -4.70
CA CYS A 87 15.22 3.07 -4.88
C CYS A 87 16.65 2.86 -4.34
N ASP A 88 16.83 1.94 -3.39
CA ASP A 88 18.14 1.61 -2.80
C ASP A 88 18.99 0.66 -3.65
N CYS A 89 18.43 0.01 -4.68
CA CYS A 89 19.11 -1.05 -5.44
C CYS A 89 20.53 -0.62 -5.85
N GLY A 90 21.55 -1.38 -5.44
CA GLY A 90 22.94 -1.12 -5.79
C GLY A 90 23.67 -0.02 -5.02
N ASN A 91 23.05 0.58 -3.99
CA ASN A 91 23.77 1.42 -3.05
C ASN A 91 24.58 0.57 -2.03
N SER A 92 25.14 1.20 -1.01
CA SER A 92 26.02 0.54 -0.03
C SER A 92 25.38 -0.65 0.69
N LYS A 93 24.04 -0.70 0.73
CA LYS A 93 23.25 -1.74 1.41
C LYS A 93 23.23 -3.08 0.66
N PHE A 94 23.69 -3.12 -0.59
CA PHE A 94 23.67 -4.31 -1.45
C PHE A 94 25.05 -5.00 -1.60
N GLY A 95 25.96 -4.77 -0.64
CA GLY A 95 27.21 -5.53 -0.55
C GLY A 95 28.12 -5.40 -1.78
N GLY A 96 28.08 -4.25 -2.47
CA GLY A 96 28.89 -3.98 -3.67
C GLY A 96 28.34 -4.55 -4.97
N LYS A 97 27.09 -5.05 -5.00
CA LYS A 97 26.39 -5.42 -6.24
C LYS A 97 25.77 -4.18 -6.86
N ASP A 98 26.21 -3.76 -8.05
CA ASP A 98 25.66 -2.59 -8.73
C ASP A 98 24.27 -2.84 -9.32
N CYS A 99 23.45 -1.79 -9.39
CA CYS A 99 22.20 -1.82 -10.14
C CYS A 99 22.48 -1.87 -11.66
N LYS A 100 21.78 -2.78 -12.37
CA LYS A 100 21.93 -2.93 -13.82
C LYS A 100 21.34 -1.75 -14.62
N LEU A 101 20.35 -1.06 -14.03
CA LEU A 101 19.59 0.00 -14.70
C LEU A 101 20.13 1.40 -14.40
N TRP A 102 20.67 1.64 -13.20
CA TRP A 102 21.24 2.93 -12.82
C TRP A 102 22.38 2.78 -11.81
N LYS A 103 23.63 3.01 -12.25
CA LYS A 103 24.83 2.74 -11.44
C LYS A 103 25.19 3.86 -10.48
N GLU A 104 24.97 5.12 -10.86
CA GLU A 104 25.46 6.27 -10.11
C GLU A 104 24.49 6.64 -8.99
N LYS A 105 24.73 6.09 -7.80
CA LYS A 105 23.90 6.33 -6.62
C LYS A 105 24.73 6.82 -5.43
N ASP A 106 24.09 7.66 -4.62
CA ASP A 106 24.51 7.98 -3.26
C ASP A 106 24.65 6.68 -2.45
N ALA A 107 25.56 6.69 -1.48
CA ALA A 107 25.79 5.52 -0.62
C ALA A 107 24.51 5.11 0.13
N GLU A 108 23.70 6.07 0.57
CA GLU A 108 22.45 5.84 1.31
C GLU A 108 21.41 6.91 0.99
N ASN A 109 20.14 6.50 0.95
CA ASN A 109 18.99 7.40 0.85
C ASN A 109 18.49 7.74 2.27
N LYS A 110 18.83 8.94 2.76
CA LYS A 110 18.61 9.35 4.15
C LYS A 110 17.15 9.57 4.55
N GLU A 111 16.28 9.81 3.57
CA GLU A 111 14.85 10.09 3.83
C GLU A 111 13.98 8.84 3.72
N ASN A 112 14.53 7.72 3.24
CA ASN A 112 13.81 6.47 3.20
C ASN A 112 13.49 6.00 4.63
N ALA A 113 12.24 5.58 4.85
CA ALA A 113 11.80 4.96 6.07
C ALA A 113 11.61 3.46 5.88
N TYR A 114 12.02 2.69 6.88
CA TYR A 114 11.93 1.23 6.89
C TYR A 114 11.20 0.78 8.15
N ASN A 115 10.10 0.05 7.97
CA ASN A 115 9.37 -0.58 9.06
C ASN A 115 9.56 -2.12 8.98
N GLN A 116 8.86 -2.86 9.84
CA GLN A 116 8.94 -4.32 9.87
C GLN A 116 8.50 -5.01 8.56
N ASN A 117 7.76 -4.33 7.67
CA ASN A 117 7.31 -4.94 6.41
C ASN A 117 8.50 -5.30 5.52
N PHE A 118 9.62 -4.59 5.65
CA PHE A 118 10.82 -4.86 4.88
C PHE A 118 11.50 -6.19 5.25
N VAL A 119 11.11 -6.84 6.35
CA VAL A 119 11.49 -8.23 6.68
C VAL A 119 10.33 -9.21 6.54
N GLY A 120 9.24 -8.80 5.87
CA GLY A 120 8.04 -9.62 5.69
C GLY A 120 7.19 -9.78 6.95
N LEU A 121 7.35 -8.90 7.95
CA LEU A 121 6.54 -8.91 9.17
C LEU A 121 5.54 -7.76 9.17
N TYR A 122 4.35 -8.03 9.69
CA TYR A 122 3.24 -7.09 9.65
C TYR A 122 2.50 -7.05 10.99
N CYS A 123 1.78 -5.95 11.19
CA CYS A 123 0.88 -5.72 12.31
C CYS A 123 1.60 -5.74 13.67
N ILE A 124 0.88 -5.41 14.75
CA ILE A 124 1.41 -5.50 16.12
C ILE A 124 1.75 -6.95 16.53
N CYS A 125 1.28 -7.95 15.79
CA CYS A 125 1.55 -9.36 16.07
C CYS A 125 2.86 -9.85 15.47
N HIS A 126 3.54 -9.06 14.63
CA HIS A 126 4.82 -9.39 14.02
C HIS A 126 4.80 -10.75 13.29
N ARG A 127 3.75 -10.99 12.49
CA ARG A 127 3.57 -12.23 11.73
C ARG A 127 3.85 -12.00 10.25
N GLN A 128 4.24 -13.07 9.55
CA GLN A 128 4.35 -13.08 8.10
C GLN A 128 2.96 -13.08 7.45
N HIS A 129 2.89 -12.53 6.24
CA HIS A 129 1.69 -12.56 5.41
C HIS A 129 2.04 -13.06 3.99
N PRO A 130 1.32 -14.06 3.45
CA PRO A 130 0.24 -14.83 4.10
C PRO A 130 0.77 -15.69 5.26
N ASN A 131 0.01 -15.79 6.35
CA ASN A 131 0.44 -16.53 7.53
C ASN A 131 0.33 -18.05 7.27
N PRO A 132 1.42 -18.84 7.33
CA PRO A 132 1.37 -20.27 7.05
C PRO A 132 0.53 -21.09 8.04
N GLU A 133 0.28 -20.54 9.24
CA GLU A 133 -0.33 -21.27 10.36
C GLU A 133 -1.76 -20.81 10.69
N ASP A 134 -2.32 -19.79 10.03
CA ASP A 134 -3.64 -19.26 10.40
C ASP A 134 -4.32 -18.44 9.29
N GLU A 135 -5.54 -18.85 8.91
CA GLU A 135 -6.28 -18.38 7.71
C GLU A 135 -7.37 -17.33 8.01
N HIS A 136 -7.55 -16.84 9.25
CA HIS A 136 -8.82 -16.17 9.62
C HIS A 136 -8.68 -14.81 10.34
N LEU A 137 -7.60 -14.06 10.15
CA LEU A 137 -7.41 -12.74 10.80
C LEU A 137 -8.07 -11.54 10.08
N GLY A 138 -8.86 -11.82 9.04
CA GLY A 138 -9.53 -10.81 8.21
C GLY A 138 -8.59 -10.11 7.23
N GLU A 139 -9.13 -9.14 6.50
CA GLU A 139 -8.37 -8.30 5.57
C GLU A 139 -7.31 -7.48 6.32
N MET A 140 -6.19 -7.19 5.65
CA MET A 140 -5.18 -6.29 6.19
C MET A 140 -5.43 -4.86 5.71
N LEU A 141 -5.40 -3.91 6.64
CA LEU A 141 -5.60 -2.49 6.35
C LEU A 141 -4.31 -1.70 6.62
N GLN A 142 -3.90 -0.88 5.67
CA GLN A 142 -2.70 -0.05 5.80
C GLN A 142 -2.97 1.23 6.60
N CYS A 143 -2.14 1.51 7.60
CA CYS A 143 -2.16 2.79 8.29
C CYS A 143 -1.53 3.90 7.42
N CYS A 144 -2.25 4.99 7.16
CA CYS A 144 -1.75 6.09 6.32
C CYS A 144 -0.62 6.93 6.96
N ILE A 145 -0.29 6.68 8.24
CA ILE A 145 0.75 7.41 8.98
C ILE A 145 2.08 6.65 9.05
N CYS A 146 2.04 5.35 9.33
CA CYS A 146 3.25 4.52 9.47
C CYS A 146 3.47 3.56 8.29
N GLU A 147 2.51 3.50 7.36
CA GLU A 147 2.51 2.60 6.20
C GLU A 147 2.74 1.12 6.56
N ASP A 148 2.37 0.74 7.78
CA ASP A 148 2.33 -0.65 8.24
C ASP A 148 0.91 -1.19 8.07
N TRP A 149 0.80 -2.51 7.92
CA TRP A 149 -0.45 -3.21 7.67
C TRP A 149 -0.93 -3.89 8.95
N PHE A 150 -2.24 -3.82 9.21
CA PHE A 150 -2.85 -4.33 10.42
C PHE A 150 -4.00 -5.27 10.06
N HIS A 151 -4.02 -6.44 10.71
CA HIS A 151 -5.20 -7.30 10.70
C HIS A 151 -6.39 -6.57 11.34
N GLU A 152 -7.60 -6.76 10.83
CA GLU A 152 -8.81 -6.14 11.39
C GLU A 152 -8.95 -6.41 12.90
N ALA A 153 -8.66 -7.64 13.33
CA ALA A 153 -8.70 -8.06 14.73
C ALA A 153 -7.71 -7.30 15.64
N HIS A 154 -6.71 -6.64 15.08
CA HIS A 154 -5.65 -5.93 15.81
C HIS A 154 -5.73 -4.40 15.65
N LEU A 155 -6.91 -3.87 15.32
CA LEU A 155 -7.18 -2.43 15.25
C LEU A 155 -7.61 -1.80 16.57
N GLY A 156 -7.71 -2.60 17.64
CA GLY A 156 -8.15 -2.15 18.95
C GLY A 156 -9.66 -1.91 19.06
N LEU A 157 -10.45 -2.45 18.11
CA LEU A 157 -11.91 -2.41 18.16
C LEU A 157 -12.44 -3.29 19.30
N LEU A 158 -13.59 -2.92 19.85
CA LEU A 158 -14.30 -3.77 20.81
C LEU A 158 -14.85 -5.01 20.10
N SER A 159 -15.13 -6.08 20.85
CA SER A 159 -15.71 -7.31 20.28
C SER A 159 -17.07 -7.11 19.61
N SER A 160 -17.78 -6.03 19.95
CA SER A 160 -19.04 -5.62 19.34
C SER A 160 -18.89 -4.62 18.19
N GLU A 161 -17.67 -4.24 17.83
CA GLU A 161 -17.37 -3.27 16.77
C GLU A 161 -16.72 -3.98 15.58
N LYS A 162 -16.95 -3.46 14.37
CA LYS A 162 -16.34 -3.94 13.13
C LYS A 162 -15.78 -2.77 12.32
N VAL A 163 -14.91 -3.09 11.36
CA VAL A 163 -14.49 -2.15 10.33
C VAL A 163 -15.75 -1.64 9.61
N PRO A 164 -15.94 -0.31 9.45
CA PRO A 164 -17.15 0.25 8.87
C PRO A 164 -17.21 -0.03 7.36
N ARG A 165 -18.24 -0.78 6.95
CA ARG A 165 -18.50 -1.21 5.58
C ARG A 165 -19.98 -1.01 5.24
N ASP A 166 -20.30 -0.91 3.95
CA ASP A 166 -21.69 -0.85 3.46
C ASP A 166 -22.31 -2.23 3.24
N GLU A 167 -23.50 -2.28 2.62
CA GLU A 167 -24.24 -3.51 2.35
C GLU A 167 -23.54 -4.44 1.36
N ASP A 168 -22.68 -3.90 0.49
CA ASP A 168 -21.88 -4.64 -0.49
C ASP A 168 -20.50 -5.03 0.06
N ASN A 169 -20.27 -4.84 1.37
CA ASN A 169 -19.02 -5.08 2.08
C ASN A 169 -17.87 -4.13 1.67
N GLU A 170 -18.19 -3.00 1.03
CA GLU A 170 -17.21 -1.99 0.63
C GLU A 170 -16.88 -1.06 1.81
N PRO A 171 -15.61 -0.66 1.98
CA PRO A 171 -15.20 0.27 3.05
C PRO A 171 -15.92 1.62 2.95
N LEU A 172 -16.52 2.07 4.06
CA LEU A 172 -17.14 3.41 4.14
C LEU A 172 -16.12 4.54 4.30
N PHE A 173 -14.83 4.23 4.45
CA PHE A 173 -13.73 5.14 4.76
C PHE A 173 -12.65 5.08 3.69
N ASP A 174 -11.90 6.17 3.52
CA ASP A 174 -10.81 6.26 2.57
C ASP A 174 -9.46 5.85 3.20
N GLU A 175 -9.25 6.17 4.48
CA GLU A 175 -7.98 5.94 5.15
C GLU A 175 -8.11 5.52 6.61
N LEU A 176 -7.12 4.77 7.07
CA LEU A 176 -7.02 4.26 8.42
C LEU A 176 -5.81 4.88 9.15
N ILE A 177 -5.98 5.26 10.41
CA ILE A 177 -4.87 5.53 11.34
C ILE A 177 -4.88 4.45 12.43
N CYS A 178 -3.81 3.66 12.52
CA CYS A 178 -3.72 2.60 13.53
C CYS A 178 -3.65 3.16 14.96
N GLN A 179 -3.99 2.32 15.95
CA GLN A 179 -3.99 2.66 17.37
C GLN A 179 -2.67 3.31 17.86
N ASN A 180 -1.52 2.91 17.32
CA ASN A 180 -0.21 3.43 17.70
C ASN A 180 0.05 4.85 17.13
N CYS A 181 -0.60 5.21 16.02
CA CYS A 181 -0.44 6.51 15.37
C CYS A 181 -1.45 7.56 15.83
N VAL A 182 -2.56 7.15 16.46
CA VAL A 182 -3.61 8.07 16.96
C VAL A 182 -3.05 9.16 17.88
N GLY A 183 -2.10 8.84 18.75
CA GLY A 183 -1.47 9.82 19.64
C GLY A 183 -0.77 10.96 18.86
N ARG A 184 -0.11 10.64 17.74
CA ARG A 184 0.51 11.65 16.84
C ARG A 184 -0.55 12.48 16.14
N CYS A 185 -1.72 11.91 15.89
CA CYS A 185 -2.82 12.54 15.17
C CYS A 185 -3.94 13.06 16.10
N SER A 186 -3.64 13.29 17.39
CA SER A 186 -4.63 13.70 18.39
C SER A 186 -5.40 15.00 18.07
N PHE A 187 -4.90 15.83 17.16
CA PHE A 187 -5.62 17.01 16.69
C PHE A 187 -6.88 16.67 15.88
N LEU A 188 -6.98 15.44 15.34
CA LEU A 188 -8.15 14.97 14.59
C LEU A 188 -9.42 14.88 15.42
N PHE A 189 -9.31 14.76 16.75
CA PHE A 189 -10.48 14.83 17.64
C PHE A 189 -11.18 16.20 17.64
N ARG A 190 -10.58 17.22 17.01
CA ARG A 190 -11.21 18.53 16.76
C ARG A 190 -11.97 18.58 15.43
N TYR A 191 -11.86 17.52 14.62
CA TYR A 191 -12.52 17.33 13.34
C TYR A 191 -13.40 16.08 13.41
N GLN A 192 -14.35 16.06 14.35
CA GLN A 192 -15.18 14.89 14.62
C GLN A 192 -16.02 14.48 13.41
N GLU A 193 -16.39 15.44 12.57
CA GLU A 193 -17.09 15.24 11.31
C GLU A 193 -16.31 14.42 10.28
N LEU A 194 -14.96 14.39 10.38
CA LEU A 194 -14.12 13.63 9.47
C LEU A 194 -13.92 12.17 9.92
N LEU A 195 -14.39 11.82 11.12
CA LEU A 195 -14.20 10.50 11.72
C LEU A 195 -15.43 9.62 11.47
N ILE A 196 -15.20 8.46 10.87
CA ILE A 196 -16.25 7.47 10.67
C ILE A 196 -16.27 6.52 11.88
N PRO A 197 -17.42 6.36 12.56
CA PRO A 197 -17.52 5.44 13.68
C PRO A 197 -17.38 3.98 13.19
N PRO A 198 -16.85 3.07 14.02
CA PRO A 198 -16.87 1.63 13.72
C PRO A 198 -18.29 1.14 13.46
N GLY A 199 -18.43 0.12 12.62
CA GLY A 199 -19.71 -0.56 12.40
C GLY A 199 -20.15 -1.35 13.62
N ILE A 200 -21.46 -1.47 13.84
CA ILE A 200 -22.04 -2.30 14.89
C ILE A 200 -22.78 -3.46 14.19
N PRO A 201 -22.57 -4.73 14.58
CA PRO A 201 -23.33 -5.85 14.04
C PRO A 201 -24.83 -5.65 14.26
N ASP A 202 -25.64 -5.94 13.24
CA ASP A 202 -27.10 -5.99 13.40
C ASP A 202 -27.45 -7.22 14.26
N GLU A 203 -28.15 -7.02 15.38
CA GLU A 203 -28.45 -8.03 16.42
C GLU A 203 -29.48 -9.10 15.98
N THR A 204 -29.62 -9.37 14.68
CA THR A 204 -30.73 -10.17 14.15
C THR A 204 -30.34 -11.45 13.42
N HIS A 205 -29.25 -12.15 13.77
CA HIS A 205 -29.13 -13.59 13.41
C HIS A 205 -28.32 -14.38 14.47
N PRO A 206 -28.84 -15.52 15.01
CA PRO A 206 -28.15 -16.27 16.05
C PRO A 206 -26.96 -17.03 15.45
N VAL A 207 -25.77 -16.76 15.96
CA VAL A 207 -24.56 -17.55 15.68
C VAL A 207 -24.63 -18.85 16.47
N GLU A 208 -24.60 -19.98 15.78
CA GLU A 208 -24.47 -21.32 16.38
C GLU A 208 -23.15 -21.40 17.17
N GLN A 209 -23.26 -21.49 18.49
CA GLN A 209 -22.12 -21.76 19.37
C GLN A 209 -21.82 -23.25 19.36
N SER A 210 -20.67 -23.64 18.80
CA SER A 210 -20.08 -24.95 19.06
C SER A 210 -19.40 -24.90 20.43
N GLU A 211 -20.05 -25.47 21.44
CA GLU A 211 -19.46 -25.74 22.74
C GLU A 211 -18.31 -26.76 22.61
N THR A 212 -17.13 -26.45 23.15
CA THR A 212 -16.24 -27.50 23.63
C THR A 212 -15.57 -27.04 24.91
N SER A 213 -15.99 -27.67 25.99
CA SER A 213 -15.42 -27.62 27.33
C SER A 213 -14.06 -28.28 27.38
N THR A 214 -13.13 -27.73 28.15
CA THR A 214 -12.17 -28.51 28.94
C THR A 214 -11.58 -27.65 30.06
N GLU A 215 -11.23 -28.35 31.13
CA GLU A 215 -11.21 -27.90 32.51
C GLU A 215 -9.89 -27.24 32.91
N ALA A 216 -9.98 -26.30 33.85
CA ALA A 216 -8.84 -25.83 34.64
C ALA A 216 -8.44 -26.87 35.70
N PRO A 217 -7.21 -26.78 36.22
CA PRO A 217 -7.07 -26.88 37.68
C PRO A 217 -6.34 -25.69 38.27
N ALA A 218 -6.75 -25.38 39.48
CA ALA A 218 -6.35 -24.23 40.27
C ALA A 218 -5.16 -24.52 41.19
N ASN A 219 -4.41 -23.44 41.47
CA ASN A 219 -3.75 -23.06 42.72
C ASN A 219 -2.57 -23.89 43.26
N VAL A 220 -1.42 -23.22 43.41
CA VAL A 220 -0.77 -23.07 44.74
C VAL A 220 -0.18 -21.67 44.86
N ALA A 221 -0.67 -20.92 45.85
CA ALA A 221 -0.15 -19.64 46.31
C ALA A 221 0.99 -19.86 47.32
N VAL A 222 2.03 -19.02 47.28
CA VAL A 222 2.86 -18.71 48.45
C VAL A 222 3.25 -17.23 48.39
N GLU A 223 2.63 -16.41 49.24
CA GLU A 223 3.18 -15.13 49.69
C GLU A 223 4.26 -15.39 50.76
N GLN A 224 5.35 -14.61 50.76
CA GLN A 224 5.92 -14.07 52.01
C GLN A 224 6.91 -12.91 51.74
N THR A 225 6.41 -11.71 52.04
CA THR A 225 7.00 -10.52 52.65
C THR A 225 8.50 -10.44 52.99
N MET A 226 9.09 -9.34 52.49
CA MET A 226 9.89 -8.29 53.15
C MET A 226 11.13 -8.63 54.00
N GLY A 227 12.25 -7.99 53.65
CA GLY A 227 13.41 -7.78 54.52
C GLY A 227 14.42 -6.78 53.95
N SER A 228 14.36 -5.53 54.40
CA SER A 228 15.35 -4.47 54.12
C SER A 228 16.71 -4.75 54.77
N LYS A 229 17.81 -4.39 54.10
CA LYS A 229 18.97 -3.77 54.74
C LYS A 229 19.87 -3.05 53.74
N ALA A 230 20.14 -1.79 54.04
CA ALA A 230 21.11 -0.92 53.41
C ALA A 230 22.53 -1.35 53.76
N GLU A 231 23.48 -1.17 52.82
CA GLU A 231 24.84 -0.76 53.15
C GLU A 231 25.38 0.20 52.08
N LYS A 232 26.29 1.03 52.57
CA LYS A 232 26.71 2.34 52.12
C LYS A 232 28.16 2.22 51.65
N SER A 233 28.56 2.91 50.58
CA SER A 233 29.94 3.40 50.49
C SER A 233 30.00 4.71 49.70
N ASP A 234 30.48 5.72 50.41
CA ASP A 234 30.83 7.06 49.98
C ASP A 234 32.16 7.05 49.19
N ALA A 235 32.29 7.90 48.17
CA ALA A 235 33.51 8.68 47.92
C ALA A 235 33.26 9.87 46.98
N LEU A 236 33.48 11.07 47.55
CA LEU A 236 33.53 12.42 46.97
C LEU A 236 34.50 12.51 45.75
N THR A 237 34.45 13.51 44.86
CA THR A 237 34.87 14.91 45.17
C THR A 237 34.66 15.89 43.99
N SER A 238 34.05 17.04 44.33
CA SER A 238 34.27 18.46 43.87
C SER A 238 34.28 18.79 42.36
N GLY A 239 33.72 19.89 41.85
CA GLY A 239 33.10 21.16 42.30
C GLY A 239 32.62 21.85 40.99
N LYS A 240 31.88 22.96 40.89
CA LYS A 240 31.58 24.15 41.69
C LYS A 240 30.26 24.72 41.12
N LYS A 241 29.38 25.24 41.97
CA LYS A 241 28.33 26.19 41.60
C LYS A 241 28.91 27.59 41.40
N GLU A 242 28.32 28.37 40.52
CA GLU A 242 28.01 29.77 40.82
C GLU A 242 26.54 30.06 40.42
N GLU A 243 25.84 30.69 41.36
CA GLU A 243 24.46 31.17 41.27
C GLU A 243 24.48 32.69 41.12
N GLY A 244 23.39 33.25 40.59
CA GLY A 244 23.06 34.69 40.66
C GLY A 244 21.87 35.00 39.75
N SER A 245 20.60 34.77 40.13
CA SER A 245 19.78 35.52 41.12
C SER A 245 18.94 36.65 40.48
N VAL A 246 17.64 36.34 40.30
CA VAL A 246 16.39 37.16 40.35
C VAL A 246 16.28 38.54 39.67
N SER A 247 15.22 38.75 38.86
CA SER A 247 13.92 39.31 39.33
C SER A 247 12.93 39.61 38.18
N ASN A 248 11.63 39.55 38.53
CA ASN A 248 10.44 39.75 37.69
C ASN A 248 10.30 41.15 37.07
N GLY A 249 9.59 41.24 35.94
CA GLY A 249 8.98 42.48 35.48
C GLY A 249 8.40 42.42 34.07
N VAL A 250 7.07 42.36 33.98
CA VAL A 250 6.24 42.40 32.76
C VAL A 250 6.39 43.75 32.04
N SER A 251 6.43 43.74 30.70
CA SER A 251 5.73 44.71 29.84
C SER A 251 5.89 44.35 28.35
N ASP A 252 4.76 44.06 27.72
CA ASP A 252 4.54 44.03 26.27
C ASP A 252 4.89 45.37 25.60
N VAL A 253 5.53 45.33 24.42
CA VAL A 253 5.02 46.00 23.21
C VAL A 253 5.67 45.47 21.93
N ALA A 254 4.86 44.71 21.18
CA ALA A 254 4.53 44.87 19.75
C ALA A 254 5.63 44.97 18.68
N GLY A 255 5.58 44.02 17.72
CA GLY A 255 6.13 44.22 16.39
C GLY A 255 6.18 42.98 15.49
N CYS A 256 5.05 42.34 15.17
CA CYS A 256 4.97 41.55 13.94
C CYS A 256 3.65 41.84 13.24
N SER A 257 3.74 42.47 12.08
CA SER A 257 2.61 42.93 11.30
C SER A 257 2.37 41.99 10.13
N GLN A 258 1.08 41.62 10.00
CA GLN A 258 0.40 41.08 8.83
C GLN A 258 0.47 39.55 8.63
N SER A 259 -0.26 38.81 9.48
CA SER A 259 -0.78 37.49 9.12
C SER A 259 -2.15 37.64 8.47
N SER A 260 -2.34 36.99 7.32
CA SER A 260 -3.66 36.72 6.74
C SER A 260 -4.61 36.17 7.82
N ASN A 261 -5.74 36.83 8.02
CA ASN A 261 -6.80 36.39 8.95
C ASN A 261 -7.47 35.11 8.44
N SER A 262 -6.81 33.96 8.56
CA SER A 262 -7.46 32.65 8.52
C SER A 262 -7.76 32.25 9.97
N ILE A 263 -9.04 32.13 10.30
CA ILE A 263 -9.47 31.65 11.62
C ILE A 263 -8.98 30.20 11.75
N CYS A 264 -8.12 29.95 12.73
CA CYS A 264 -7.55 28.64 12.97
C CYS A 264 -8.62 27.67 13.49
N LYS A 265 -8.84 26.54 12.80
CA LYS A 265 -9.79 25.51 13.25
C LYS A 265 -9.36 24.82 14.56
N LEU A 266 -8.09 24.97 14.96
CA LEU A 266 -7.50 24.31 16.14
C LEU A 266 -7.34 25.21 17.38
N LYS A 267 -7.59 26.54 17.34
CA LYS A 267 -7.40 27.47 18.49
C LYS A 267 -8.49 28.55 18.63
N PRO A 268 -8.86 28.98 19.85
CA PRO A 268 -8.86 28.23 21.11
C PRO A 268 -10.21 28.30 21.86
N ALA A 269 -10.67 27.17 22.37
CA ALA A 269 -11.46 27.12 23.60
C ALA A 269 -10.96 25.90 24.39
N ASN A 270 -10.29 26.19 25.51
CA ASN A 270 -9.74 25.30 26.54
C ASN A 270 -9.03 24.00 26.08
N VAL A 271 -7.74 23.96 26.42
CA VAL A 271 -6.91 22.74 26.48
C VAL A 271 -7.44 21.89 27.64
N ASN A 272 -8.57 21.24 27.39
CA ASN A 272 -9.20 20.13 28.12
C ASN A 272 -10.35 19.62 27.22
N ALA A 273 -10.11 19.50 25.91
CA ALA A 273 -10.90 18.55 25.14
C ALA A 273 -10.46 17.20 25.69
N GLU A 274 -11.21 16.73 26.69
CA GLU A 274 -11.11 15.39 27.22
C GLU A 274 -10.98 14.48 26.01
N THR A 275 -9.80 13.89 25.89
CA THR A 275 -9.51 12.77 25.02
C THR A 275 -10.46 11.65 25.45
N GLY A 276 -11.71 11.75 25.03
CA GLY A 276 -12.76 10.81 25.36
C GLY A 276 -12.31 9.47 24.80
N ASN A 277 -11.85 8.59 25.69
CA ASN A 277 -11.70 7.13 25.62
C ASN A 277 -11.32 6.43 24.29
N CYS A 278 -10.84 7.13 23.26
CA CYS A 278 -10.42 6.57 21.98
C CYS A 278 -8.91 6.28 21.93
N PHE A 279 -8.20 6.48 23.04
CA PHE A 279 -6.82 6.01 23.16
C PHE A 279 -6.82 4.48 23.08
N GLY A 280 -6.12 3.95 22.07
CA GLY A 280 -5.99 2.51 21.86
C GLY A 280 -6.89 1.91 20.79
N LYS A 281 -7.65 2.72 20.03
CA LYS A 281 -8.39 2.27 18.85
C LYS A 281 -7.87 2.90 17.58
N ALA A 282 -8.03 2.23 16.44
CA ALA A 282 -7.81 2.85 15.13
C ALA A 282 -8.88 3.93 14.83
N LEU A 283 -8.52 4.88 13.96
CA LEU A 283 -9.45 5.88 13.40
C LEU A 283 -9.70 5.57 11.92
N PHE A 284 -10.97 5.65 11.51
CA PHE A 284 -11.41 5.57 10.12
C PHE A 284 -11.76 6.97 9.64
N LEU A 285 -11.22 7.38 8.50
CA LEU A 285 -11.33 8.75 7.99
C LEU A 285 -12.14 8.80 6.72
N GLU A 286 -13.05 9.77 6.64
CA GLU A 286 -13.89 9.96 5.47
C GLU A 286 -13.12 10.38 4.23
N ARG A 287 -13.81 10.31 3.09
CA ARG A 287 -13.25 10.67 1.80
C ARG A 287 -12.71 12.10 1.77
N SER A 288 -11.49 12.24 1.27
CA SER A 288 -10.81 13.54 1.12
C SER A 288 -10.63 14.35 2.43
N TRP A 289 -10.63 13.70 3.60
CA TRP A 289 -10.48 14.36 4.92
C TRP A 289 -9.26 15.30 5.02
N ARG A 290 -8.15 14.99 4.32
CA ARG A 290 -6.94 15.82 4.30
C ARG A 290 -7.21 17.25 3.83
N THR A 291 -8.18 17.44 2.93
CA THR A 291 -8.54 18.76 2.39
C THR A 291 -9.21 19.67 3.43
N SER A 292 -9.79 19.08 4.47
CA SER A 292 -10.47 19.80 5.56
C SER A 292 -9.50 20.31 6.64
N LEU A 293 -8.25 19.85 6.63
CA LEU A 293 -7.23 20.25 7.60
C LEU A 293 -6.90 21.74 7.52
N CYS A 294 -6.76 22.37 8.68
CA CYS A 294 -6.39 23.78 8.77
C CYS A 294 -4.94 24.00 8.34
N GLN A 295 -4.72 24.95 7.43
CA GLN A 295 -3.40 25.28 6.88
C GLN A 295 -2.86 26.64 7.36
N CYS A 296 -3.33 27.15 8.51
CA CYS A 296 -2.70 28.33 9.11
C CYS A 296 -1.29 27.99 9.62
N ASP A 297 -0.41 29.00 9.75
CA ASP A 297 1.00 28.81 10.14
C ASP A 297 1.17 27.94 11.40
N SER A 298 0.30 28.12 12.39
CA SER A 298 0.36 27.33 13.63
C SER A 298 0.00 25.86 13.44
N CYS A 299 -0.87 25.53 12.49
CA CYS A 299 -1.25 24.15 12.17
C CYS A 299 -0.20 23.50 11.27
N VAL A 300 0.33 24.24 10.29
CA VAL A 300 1.44 23.76 9.45
C VAL A 300 2.65 23.40 10.30
N GLU A 301 3.02 24.25 11.26
CA GLU A 301 4.12 23.96 12.19
C GLU A 301 3.79 22.78 13.13
N LEU A 302 2.54 22.64 13.57
CA LEU A 302 2.10 21.46 14.34
C LEU A 302 2.30 20.16 13.54
N TYR A 303 1.88 20.13 12.27
CA TYR A 303 2.06 18.94 11.43
C TYR A 303 3.54 18.64 11.21
N LYS A 304 4.35 19.67 10.94
CA LYS A 304 5.79 19.54 10.77
C LYS A 304 6.50 18.99 11.99
N THR A 305 6.26 19.56 13.18
CA THR A 305 6.87 19.11 14.44
C THR A 305 6.49 17.68 14.82
N ARG A 306 5.34 17.17 14.33
CA ARG A 306 4.91 15.77 14.52
C ARG A 306 5.34 14.83 13.39
N GLY A 307 6.06 15.32 12.39
CA GLY A 307 6.47 14.54 11.20
C GLY A 307 5.28 14.11 10.36
N LEU A 308 4.30 15.00 10.17
CA LEU A 308 3.02 14.77 9.47
C LEU A 308 2.80 15.78 8.33
N SER A 309 3.85 16.47 7.88
CA SER A 309 3.75 17.47 6.80
C SER A 309 3.15 16.90 5.50
N PHE A 310 3.38 15.61 5.24
CA PHE A 310 2.82 14.90 4.09
C PHE A 310 1.28 14.91 4.05
N LEU A 311 0.59 15.10 5.19
CA LEU A 311 -0.88 15.18 5.22
C LEU A 311 -1.44 16.36 4.41
N LEU A 312 -0.61 17.35 4.09
CA LEU A 312 -0.98 18.49 3.26
C LEU A 312 -0.60 18.29 1.78
N ASP A 313 0.17 17.25 1.46
CA ASP A 313 0.53 16.94 0.09
C ASP A 313 -0.60 16.15 -0.58
N LYS A 314 -1.07 16.67 -1.72
CA LYS A 314 -2.15 16.04 -2.49
C LYS A 314 -1.65 14.86 -3.32
N LEU A 315 -0.35 14.82 -3.62
CA LEU A 315 0.26 13.75 -4.43
C LEU A 315 0.58 12.49 -3.60
N ASP A 316 0.49 12.61 -2.28
CA ASP A 316 0.77 11.54 -1.33
C ASP A 316 -0.39 10.54 -1.16
N THR A 317 -1.59 10.90 -1.62
CA THR A 317 -2.77 10.05 -1.42
C THR A 317 -2.76 8.84 -2.35
N LEU A 318 -3.37 7.73 -1.93
CA LEU A 318 -3.53 6.55 -2.79
C LEU A 318 -4.36 6.89 -4.04
N GLN A 319 -5.38 7.74 -3.91
CA GLN A 319 -6.20 8.19 -5.03
C GLN A 319 -5.38 8.96 -6.07
N SER A 320 -4.40 9.78 -5.64
CA SER A 320 -3.51 10.47 -6.58
C SER A 320 -2.57 9.50 -7.29
N TYR A 321 -2.11 8.46 -6.60
CA TYR A 321 -1.26 7.41 -7.16
C TYR A 321 -2.01 6.59 -8.22
N GLU A 322 -3.23 6.15 -7.90
CA GLU A 322 -4.11 5.42 -8.82
C GLU A 322 -4.53 6.29 -10.02
N ALA A 323 -4.83 7.57 -9.80
CA ALA A 323 -5.15 8.49 -10.89
C ALA A 323 -3.97 8.64 -11.87
N LEU A 324 -2.74 8.73 -11.36
CA LEU A 324 -1.53 8.77 -12.18
C LEU A 324 -1.35 7.45 -12.95
N ALA A 325 -1.62 6.30 -12.31
CA ALA A 325 -1.58 5.01 -12.98
C ALA A 325 -2.57 4.93 -14.15
N LYS A 326 -3.82 5.37 -13.95
CA LYS A 326 -4.85 5.43 -15.00
C LYS A 326 -4.46 6.36 -16.14
N GLU A 327 -3.86 7.52 -15.84
CA GLU A 327 -3.36 8.45 -16.86
C GLU A 327 -2.23 7.84 -17.69
N ARG A 328 -1.27 7.16 -17.03
CA ARG A 328 -0.17 6.44 -17.70
C ARG A 328 -0.69 5.32 -18.59
N ARG A 329 -1.62 4.49 -18.09
CA ARG A 329 -2.29 3.42 -18.86
C ARG A 329 -2.96 3.99 -20.10
N LYS A 330 -3.79 5.03 -19.93
CA LYS A 330 -4.47 5.70 -21.06
C LYS A 330 -3.47 6.20 -22.11
N THR A 331 -2.42 6.89 -21.68
CA THR A 331 -1.37 7.41 -22.57
C THR A 331 -0.70 6.27 -23.35
N ARG A 332 -0.43 5.14 -22.68
CA ARG A 332 0.18 3.95 -23.29
C ARG A 332 -0.74 3.30 -24.33
N MET A 333 -2.04 3.19 -24.04
CA MET A 333 -3.04 2.66 -24.99
C MET A 333 -3.14 3.56 -26.24
N GLU A 334 -3.24 4.88 -26.06
CA GLU A 334 -3.26 5.85 -27.18
C GLU A 334 -1.98 5.77 -28.03
N GLN A 335 -0.81 5.59 -27.41
CA GLN A 335 0.46 5.39 -28.12
C GLN A 335 0.50 4.07 -28.90
N ALA A 336 -0.01 2.97 -28.34
CA ALA A 336 -0.06 1.67 -29.00
C ALA A 336 -0.98 1.70 -30.23
N GLU A 337 -2.14 2.34 -30.14
CA GLU A 337 -3.04 2.58 -31.27
C GLU A 337 -2.37 3.43 -32.35
N GLY A 338 -1.73 4.54 -31.95
CA GLY A 338 -1.01 5.43 -32.84
C GLY A 338 0.17 4.73 -33.56
N ALA A 339 0.92 3.89 -32.85
CA ALA A 339 2.01 3.09 -33.40
C ALA A 339 1.51 2.07 -34.43
N SER A 340 0.38 1.41 -34.15
CA SER A 340 -0.28 0.48 -35.08
C SER A 340 -0.71 1.19 -36.36
N MET A 341 -1.33 2.37 -36.23
CA MET A 341 -1.72 3.20 -37.38
C MET A 341 -0.50 3.71 -38.17
N LYS A 342 0.60 4.06 -37.49
CA LYS A 342 1.85 4.50 -38.12
C LYS A 342 2.53 3.36 -38.88
N LEU A 343 2.55 2.15 -38.32
CA LEU A 343 3.04 0.94 -39.00
C LEU A 343 2.25 0.72 -40.29
N LEU A 344 0.92 0.73 -40.20
CA LEU A 344 0.06 0.62 -41.38
C LEU A 344 0.39 1.69 -42.40
N ASN A 345 0.49 2.96 -42.01
CA ASN A 345 0.74 4.06 -42.94
C ASN A 345 2.10 3.99 -43.66
N ASN A 346 3.13 3.43 -43.02
CA ASN A 346 4.48 3.30 -43.57
C ASN A 346 4.61 2.17 -44.61
N LEU A 347 3.66 1.23 -44.67
CA LEU A 347 3.63 0.21 -45.70
C LEU A 347 3.23 0.82 -47.06
N ASP A 348 3.79 0.30 -48.14
CA ASP A 348 3.30 0.65 -49.48
C ASP A 348 1.88 0.09 -49.69
N HIS A 349 1.19 0.55 -50.75
CA HIS A 349 -0.19 0.14 -51.00
C HIS A 349 -0.33 -1.39 -51.18
N VAL A 350 0.64 -2.06 -51.79
CA VAL A 350 0.59 -3.51 -52.03
C VAL A 350 0.74 -4.26 -50.71
N ALA A 351 1.76 -3.91 -49.93
CA ALA A 351 2.01 -4.47 -48.60
C ALA A 351 0.86 -4.20 -47.62
N LYS A 352 0.21 -3.02 -47.69
CA LYS A 352 -1.01 -2.72 -46.91
C LYS A 352 -2.14 -3.68 -47.25
N VAL A 353 -2.41 -3.88 -48.53
CA VAL A 353 -3.49 -4.77 -48.99
C VAL A 353 -3.19 -6.22 -48.63
N GLU A 354 -1.96 -6.69 -48.84
CA GLU A 354 -1.54 -8.04 -48.45
C GLU A 354 -1.64 -8.27 -46.94
N PHE A 355 -1.23 -7.29 -46.13
CA PHE A 355 -1.35 -7.35 -44.68
C PHE A 355 -2.81 -7.42 -44.22
N LEU A 356 -3.68 -6.55 -44.76
CA LEU A 356 -5.10 -6.54 -44.46
C LEU A 356 -5.79 -7.85 -44.90
N HIS A 357 -5.42 -8.37 -46.07
CA HIS A 357 -5.94 -9.66 -46.53
C HIS A 357 -5.49 -10.80 -45.62
N GLY A 358 -4.21 -10.82 -45.22
CA GLY A 358 -3.69 -11.82 -44.28
C GLY A 358 -4.37 -11.77 -42.91
N LEU A 359 -4.69 -10.56 -42.40
CA LEU A 359 -5.48 -10.40 -41.17
C LEU A 359 -6.92 -10.91 -41.34
N ASN A 360 -7.57 -10.57 -42.45
CA ASN A 360 -8.93 -11.01 -42.72
C ASN A 360 -8.99 -12.54 -42.91
N ASP A 361 -8.03 -13.13 -43.62
CA ASP A 361 -7.90 -14.57 -43.78
C ASP A 361 -7.69 -15.25 -42.42
N MET A 362 -6.77 -14.73 -41.60
CA MET A 362 -6.54 -15.27 -40.25
C MET A 362 -7.79 -15.19 -39.38
N THR A 363 -8.49 -14.05 -39.43
CA THR A 363 -9.74 -13.82 -38.68
C THR A 363 -10.84 -14.77 -39.14
N SER A 364 -11.02 -14.93 -40.45
CA SER A 364 -12.00 -15.84 -41.04
C SER A 364 -11.68 -17.29 -40.69
N GLU A 365 -10.41 -17.69 -40.73
CA GLU A 365 -9.97 -19.05 -40.43
C GLU A 365 -10.10 -19.38 -38.94
N LEU A 366 -9.73 -18.43 -38.07
CA LEU A 366 -9.91 -18.57 -36.63
C LEU A 366 -11.39 -18.61 -36.27
N SER A 367 -12.20 -17.73 -36.86
CA SER A 367 -13.65 -17.73 -36.69
C SER A 367 -14.25 -19.04 -37.19
N SER A 368 -13.85 -19.53 -38.37
CA SER A 368 -14.30 -20.82 -38.88
C SER A 368 -13.85 -21.97 -37.99
N PHE A 369 -12.65 -21.95 -37.41
CA PHE A 369 -12.20 -22.97 -36.48
C PHE A 369 -13.09 -23.01 -35.24
N LEU A 370 -13.33 -21.86 -34.61
CA LEU A 370 -14.12 -21.74 -33.39
C LEU A 370 -15.64 -21.94 -33.60
N VAL A 371 -16.15 -21.52 -34.76
CA VAL A 371 -17.59 -21.55 -35.11
C VAL A 371 -17.98 -22.80 -35.88
N SER A 372 -17.02 -23.51 -36.51
CA SER A 372 -17.33 -24.78 -37.18
C SER A 372 -18.03 -25.75 -36.23
N GLY A 373 -18.92 -26.57 -36.79
CA GLY A 373 -19.94 -27.34 -36.05
C GLY A 373 -19.44 -28.35 -35.02
N ASP A 374 -18.13 -28.42 -34.76
CA ASP A 374 -17.53 -29.29 -33.75
C ASP A 374 -17.37 -28.64 -32.37
N PHE A 375 -17.44 -27.31 -32.23
CA PHE A 375 -17.23 -26.62 -30.95
C PHE A 375 -18.46 -25.81 -30.51
N ARG A 376 -18.90 -24.84 -31.32
CA ARG A 376 -20.03 -23.97 -30.97
C ARG A 376 -21.39 -24.69 -30.99
N ASP A 377 -21.63 -25.55 -31.99
CA ASP A 377 -22.93 -26.23 -32.16
C ASP A 377 -23.08 -27.47 -31.25
N THR A 378 -21.97 -28.05 -30.80
CA THR A 378 -21.91 -29.25 -29.94
C THR A 378 -21.61 -28.93 -28.47
N GLY A 379 -21.21 -27.69 -28.17
CA GLY A 379 -20.75 -27.28 -26.84
C GLY A 379 -19.41 -27.92 -26.43
N LYS A 380 -18.61 -28.40 -27.38
CA LYS A 380 -17.32 -29.04 -27.11
C LYS A 380 -16.26 -27.98 -26.75
N THR A 381 -15.57 -28.18 -25.64
CA THR A 381 -14.43 -27.34 -25.23
C THR A 381 -13.26 -27.46 -26.21
N VAL A 382 -12.64 -26.32 -26.53
CA VAL A 382 -11.41 -26.27 -27.33
C VAL A 382 -10.23 -26.67 -26.45
N THR A 383 -9.46 -27.68 -26.88
CA THR A 383 -8.27 -28.16 -26.15
C THR A 383 -6.98 -27.62 -26.77
N SER A 384 -5.86 -27.73 -26.04
CA SER A 384 -4.54 -27.36 -26.56
C SER A 384 -4.16 -28.14 -27.82
N ALA A 385 -4.57 -29.40 -27.94
CA ALA A 385 -4.35 -30.23 -29.13
C ALA A 385 -5.07 -29.65 -30.37
N ASP A 386 -6.31 -29.18 -30.20
CA ASP A 386 -7.09 -28.57 -31.28
C ASP A 386 -6.42 -27.29 -31.79
N VAL A 387 -5.84 -26.47 -30.89
CA VAL A 387 -5.09 -25.25 -31.24
C VAL A 387 -3.81 -25.60 -32.02
N TYR A 388 -3.04 -26.59 -31.58
CA TYR A 388 -1.85 -27.03 -32.32
C TYR A 388 -2.19 -27.55 -33.71
N GLU A 389 -3.27 -28.33 -33.85
CA GLU A 389 -3.74 -28.82 -35.14
C GLU A 389 -4.16 -27.68 -36.09
N PHE A 390 -4.87 -26.67 -35.57
CA PHE A 390 -5.24 -25.47 -36.32
C PHE A 390 -4.02 -24.76 -36.93
N PHE A 391 -2.98 -24.51 -36.13
CA PHE A 391 -1.76 -23.85 -36.60
C PHE A 391 -0.96 -24.73 -37.59
N ASP A 392 -0.97 -26.05 -37.42
CA ASP A 392 -0.34 -26.97 -38.38
C ASP A 392 -1.06 -26.99 -39.73
N ARG A 393 -2.41 -26.91 -39.72
CA ARG A 393 -3.22 -26.78 -40.94
C ARG A 393 -2.89 -25.47 -41.67
N LEU A 394 -2.80 -24.36 -40.95
CA LEU A 394 -2.41 -23.06 -41.50
C LEU A 394 -1.02 -23.10 -42.15
N LYS A 395 -0.02 -23.70 -41.47
CA LYS A 395 1.35 -23.85 -41.98
C LYS A 395 1.42 -24.70 -43.25
N LYS A 396 0.67 -25.81 -43.32
CA LYS A 396 0.66 -26.71 -44.48
C LYS A 396 0.10 -26.01 -45.72
N ARG A 397 -0.94 -25.20 -45.54
CA ARG A 397 -1.59 -24.46 -46.64
C ARG A 397 -0.73 -23.31 -47.17
N ARG A 398 0.09 -22.67 -46.33
CA ARG A 398 1.05 -21.63 -46.74
C ARG A 398 2.22 -22.14 -47.59
N LYS A 399 2.43 -23.46 -47.66
CA LYS A 399 3.50 -24.13 -48.42
C LYS A 399 3.04 -24.67 -49.79
N LEU A 400 1.74 -24.58 -50.08
CA LEU A 400 1.12 -24.84 -51.39
C LEU A 400 0.91 -23.51 -52.09
#